data_AF-A0A934DSF7-F1
#
_entry.id   AF-A0A934DSF7-F1
#
_cell.length_a   1.000
_cell.length_b   1.000
_cell.length_c   1.000
_cell.angle_alpha   90.00
_cell.angle_beta   90.00
_cell.angle_gamma   90.00
#
_symmetry.space_group_name_H-M   'P 1'
#
loop_
_entity.id
_entity.type
_entity.pdbx_description
1 polymer ?
#
loop_
_entity_poly.entity_id
_entity_poly.type
_entity_poly.pdbx_seq_one_letter_code
_entity_poly.pdbx_strand_id
1 'polypeptide(L)'
;MNFNACTVLTNEEVNEALYASAHALLEQERPRDAAAVLRLLLVRTPTDPRAWLALGWSHECCDDEEIASWLYEKGLEVCDDSEGRLVRALDRIRNASRRAS
;
A
#
# COMPACT_ATOMS: atom_id res chain seq x y z
N MET A 1 6.23 -41.60 2.11
CA MET A 1 5.69 -40.38 2.77
C MET A 1 6.86 -39.67 3.42
N ASN A 2 7.36 -38.60 2.79
CA ASN A 2 8.45 -37.80 3.36
C ASN A 2 7.85 -36.58 4.06
N PHE A 3 7.80 -36.63 5.40
CA PHE A 3 7.66 -35.46 6.25
C PHE A 3 9.05 -34.83 6.38
N ASN A 4 9.41 -33.91 5.47
CA ASN A 4 10.61 -33.08 5.59
C ASN A 4 10.45 -31.82 4.73
N ALA A 5 9.71 -30.84 5.25
CA ALA A 5 9.95 -29.43 4.93
C ALA A 5 9.18 -28.55 5.94
N CYS A 6 9.82 -28.20 7.05
CA CYS A 6 9.48 -26.95 7.73
C CYS A 6 10.03 -25.84 6.82
N THR A 7 9.30 -25.50 5.74
CA THR A 7 9.74 -24.47 4.80
C THR A 7 9.74 -23.13 5.51
N VAL A 8 10.93 -22.60 5.77
CA VAL A 8 11.10 -21.19 6.12
C VAL A 8 10.56 -20.38 4.94
N LEU A 9 9.58 -19.51 5.19
CA LEU A 9 9.05 -18.63 4.16
C LEU A 9 10.17 -17.77 3.58
N THR A 10 10.22 -17.66 2.27
CA THR A 10 11.10 -16.73 1.56
C THR A 10 10.67 -15.29 1.84
N ASN A 11 11.58 -14.33 1.65
CA ASN A 11 11.25 -12.92 1.83
C ASN A 11 10.15 -12.46 0.87
N GLU A 12 10.09 -13.01 -0.34
CA GLU A 12 9.06 -12.75 -1.33
C GLU A 12 7.69 -13.28 -0.87
N GLU A 13 7.61 -14.53 -0.41
CA GLU A 13 6.37 -15.09 0.14
C GLU A 13 5.87 -14.31 1.35
N VAL A 14 6.77 -13.85 2.23
CA VAL A 14 6.39 -12.98 3.35
C VAL A 14 5.83 -11.64 2.85
N ASN A 15 6.45 -11.03 1.83
CA ASN A 15 5.99 -9.76 1.28
C ASN A 15 4.62 -9.89 0.61
N GLU A 16 4.40 -10.95 -0.17
CA GLU A 16 3.10 -11.24 -0.77
C GLU A 16 2.04 -11.54 0.29
N ALA A 17 2.39 -12.27 1.36
CA ALA A 17 1.48 -12.49 2.48
C ALA A 17 1.10 -11.19 3.22
N LEU A 18 2.06 -10.27 3.40
CA LEU A 18 1.78 -8.95 3.98
C LEU A 18 0.86 -8.12 3.07
N TYR A 19 1.13 -8.10 1.77
CA TYR A 19 0.29 -7.39 0.80
C TYR A 19 -1.14 -7.96 0.78
N ALA A 20 -1.28 -9.29 0.67
CA ALA A 20 -2.58 -9.96 0.68
C ALA A 20 -3.34 -9.73 2.00
N SER A 21 -2.64 -9.74 3.14
CA SER A 21 -3.26 -9.45 4.45
C SER A 21 -3.78 -8.02 4.54
N ALA A 22 -3.00 -7.04 4.06
CA ALA A 22 -3.44 -5.65 4.02
C ALA A 22 -4.64 -5.47 3.09
N HIS A 23 -4.66 -6.14 1.95
CA HIS A 23 -5.78 -6.09 1.02
C HIS A 23 -7.06 -6.65 1.65
N ALA A 24 -6.98 -7.81 2.32
CA ALA A 24 -8.10 -8.41 3.03
C ALA A 24 -8.61 -7.52 4.18
N LEU A 25 -7.73 -6.76 4.84
CA LEU A 25 -8.13 -5.78 5.86
C LEU A 25 -8.88 -4.59 5.25
N LEU A 26 -8.48 -4.12 4.07
CA LEU A 26 -9.21 -3.07 3.34
C LEU A 26 -10.60 -3.55 2.91
N GLU A 27 -10.72 -4.78 2.42
CA GLU A 27 -12.03 -5.38 2.07
C GLU A 27 -12.96 -5.53 3.29
N GLN A 28 -12.38 -5.64 4.50
CA GLN A 28 -13.11 -5.68 5.77
C GLN A 28 -13.40 -4.28 6.35
N GLU A 29 -13.18 -3.21 5.59
CA GLU A 29 -13.33 -1.83 6.06
C GLU A 29 -12.47 -1.52 7.31
N ARG A 30 -11.28 -2.13 7.40
CA ARG A 30 -10.29 -1.93 8.48
C ARG A 30 -9.04 -1.19 7.98
N PRO A 31 -9.17 0.05 7.46
CA PRO A 31 -8.07 0.75 6.80
C PRO A 31 -6.89 1.06 7.74
N ARG A 32 -7.13 1.31 9.02
CA ARG A 32 -6.05 1.58 9.99
C ARG A 32 -5.16 0.36 10.24
N ASP A 33 -5.76 -0.82 10.31
CA ASP A 33 -5.02 -2.08 10.47
C ASP A 33 -4.24 -2.40 9.20
N ALA A 34 -4.86 -2.21 8.03
CA ALA A 34 -4.19 -2.35 6.73
C ALA A 34 -2.96 -1.45 6.64
N ALA A 35 -3.09 -0.19 7.05
CA ALA A 35 -1.98 0.77 7.08
C ALA A 35 -0.82 0.30 7.97
N ALA A 36 -1.07 -0.39 9.08
CA ALA A 36 -0.01 -0.95 9.92
C ALA A 36 0.77 -2.06 9.20
N VAL A 37 0.06 -2.98 8.53
CA VAL A 37 0.67 -4.07 7.74
C VAL A 37 1.46 -3.54 6.55
N LEU A 38 0.93 -2.52 5.86
CA LEU A 38 1.58 -1.92 4.70
C LEU A 38 2.85 -1.15 5.06
N ARG A 39 2.88 -0.49 6.23
CA ARG A 39 4.11 0.10 6.75
C ARG A 39 5.19 -0.96 7.00
N LEU A 40 4.81 -2.13 7.51
CA LEU A 40 5.75 -3.25 7.67
C LEU A 40 6.26 -3.76 6.31
N LEU A 41 5.39 -3.87 5.30
CA LEU A 41 5.80 -4.23 3.95
C LEU A 41 6.78 -3.20 3.37
N LEU A 42 6.53 -1.91 3.53
CA LEU A 42 7.42 -0.85 3.05
C LEU A 42 8.76 -0.80 3.79
N VAL A 43 8.85 -1.22 5.05
CA VAL A 43 10.14 -1.41 5.73
C VAL A 43 10.96 -2.53 5.06
N ARG A 44 10.30 -3.57 4.57
CA ARG A 44 10.96 -4.71 3.90
C ARG A 44 11.25 -4.44 2.43
N THR A 45 10.37 -3.72 1.75
CA THR A 45 10.45 -3.44 0.32
C THR A 45 9.96 -2.03 0.05
N PRO A 46 10.83 -1.02 0.29
CA PRO A 46 10.48 0.40 0.11
C PRO A 46 10.11 0.78 -1.31
N THR A 47 10.47 -0.05 -2.29
CA THR A 47 10.24 0.21 -3.71
C THR A 47 9.01 -0.51 -4.26
N ASP A 48 8.15 -1.13 -3.42
CA ASP A 48 6.92 -1.78 -3.89
C ASP A 48 5.81 -0.74 -4.16
N PRO A 49 5.46 -0.45 -5.43
CA PRO A 49 4.44 0.55 -5.75
C PRO A 49 3.05 0.13 -5.27
N ARG A 50 2.76 -1.17 -5.15
CA ARG A 50 1.48 -1.69 -4.67
C ARG A 50 1.29 -1.34 -3.20
N ALA A 51 2.36 -1.43 -2.41
CA ALA A 51 2.33 -1.12 -0.99
C ALA A 51 2.12 0.38 -0.74
N TRP A 52 2.77 1.26 -1.51
CA TRP A 52 2.53 2.70 -1.46
C TRP A 52 1.10 3.06 -1.88
N LEU A 53 0.60 2.46 -2.95
CA LEU A 53 -0.76 2.71 -3.45
C LEU A 53 -1.80 2.30 -2.40
N ALA A 54 -1.69 1.08 -1.86
CA ALA A 54 -2.60 0.58 -0.83
C ALA A 54 -2.50 1.38 0.47
N LEU A 55 -1.31 1.89 0.83
CA LEU A 55 -1.13 2.69 2.04
C LEU A 55 -1.80 4.06 1.88
N GLY A 56 -1.61 4.72 0.75
CA GLY A 56 -2.33 5.97 0.44
C GLY A 56 -3.85 5.75 0.44
N TRP A 57 -4.34 4.68 -0.19
CA TRP A 57 -5.77 4.36 -0.20
C TRP A 57 -6.31 4.08 1.21
N SER A 58 -5.53 3.42 2.08
CA SER A 58 -5.91 3.21 3.48
C SER A 58 -6.18 4.54 4.21
N HIS A 59 -5.37 5.57 3.94
CA HIS A 59 -5.57 6.91 4.51
C HIS A 59 -6.75 7.65 3.89
N GLU A 60 -7.01 7.49 2.59
CA GLU A 60 -8.25 8.01 1.99
C GLU A 60 -9.51 7.43 2.63
N CYS A 61 -9.52 6.13 2.92
CA CYS A 61 -10.63 5.49 3.65
C CYS A 61 -10.79 6.01 5.09
N CYS A 62 -9.81 6.75 5.61
CA CYS A 62 -9.85 7.40 6.92
C CYS A 62 -10.15 8.91 6.84
N ASP A 63 -10.50 9.44 5.66
CA ASP A 63 -10.63 10.87 5.37
C ASP A 63 -9.34 11.69 5.59
N ASP A 64 -8.17 11.02 5.61
CA ASP A 64 -6.85 11.64 5.79
C ASP A 64 -6.22 12.00 4.43
N GLU A 65 -6.91 12.84 3.63
CA GLU A 65 -6.52 13.17 2.25
C GLU A 65 -5.10 13.75 2.12
N GLU A 66 -4.67 14.58 3.06
CA GLU A 66 -3.33 15.19 3.07
C GLU A 66 -2.24 14.12 3.21
N ILE A 67 -2.47 13.16 4.11
CA ILE A 67 -1.54 12.03 4.33
C ILE A 67 -1.53 11.13 3.09
N ALA A 68 -2.68 10.84 2.52
CA ALA A 68 -2.78 10.04 1.30
C ALA A 68 -2.02 10.68 0.12
N SER A 69 -2.18 11.98 -0.10
CA SER A 69 -1.44 12.73 -1.13
C SER A 69 0.07 12.63 -0.89
N TRP A 70 0.52 12.88 0.34
CA TRP A 70 1.93 12.79 0.70
C TRP A 70 2.49 11.37 0.46
N LEU A 71 1.74 10.33 0.80
CA LEU A 71 2.14 8.94 0.57
C LEU A 71 2.30 8.60 -0.91
N TYR A 72 1.40 9.07 -1.77
CA TYR A 72 1.53 8.87 -3.21
C TYR A 72 2.75 9.58 -3.79
N GLU A 73 3.02 10.81 -3.35
CA GLU A 73 4.24 11.54 -3.72
C GLU A 73 5.50 10.77 -3.28
N LYS A 74 5.52 10.24 -2.05
CA LYS A 74 6.63 9.43 -1.56
C LYS A 74 6.82 8.13 -2.33
N GLY A 75 5.73 7.46 -2.72
CA GLY A 75 5.82 6.29 -3.61
C GLY A 75 6.48 6.63 -4.95
N LEU A 76 6.12 7.77 -5.56
CA LEU A 76 6.69 8.21 -6.83
C LEU A 76 8.17 8.59 -6.75
N GLU A 77 8.67 8.97 -5.57
CA GLU A 77 10.10 9.25 -5.36
C GLU A 77 10.97 7.98 -5.39
N VAL A 78 10.40 6.81 -5.07
CA VAL A 78 11.17 5.58 -4.79
C VAL A 78 10.81 4.38 -5.65
N CYS A 79 9.65 4.39 -6.30
CA CYS A 79 9.14 3.28 -7.10
C CYS A 79 9.20 3.57 -8.61
N ASP A 80 9.33 2.50 -9.40
CA ASP A 80 8.93 2.54 -10.80
C ASP A 80 7.40 2.44 -10.89
N ASP A 81 6.74 3.54 -11.26
CA ASP A 81 5.29 3.59 -11.52
C ASP A 81 5.00 3.47 -13.02
N SER A 82 5.58 2.47 -13.68
CA SER A 82 5.40 2.24 -15.12
C SER A 82 3.93 2.02 -15.52
N GLU A 83 3.09 1.55 -14.60
CA GLU A 83 1.65 1.43 -14.81
C GLU A 83 0.86 2.73 -14.54
N GLY A 84 1.51 3.75 -13.98
CA GLY A 84 0.91 5.07 -13.70
C GLY A 84 -0.17 5.04 -12.62
N ARG A 85 -0.16 4.07 -11.70
CA ARG A 85 -1.21 3.92 -10.69
C ARG A 85 -1.08 4.99 -9.60
N LEU A 86 0.13 5.26 -9.14
CA LEU A 86 0.39 6.27 -8.11
C LEU A 86 0.11 7.68 -8.64
N VAL A 87 0.53 7.97 -9.88
CA VAL A 87 0.21 9.26 -10.54
C VAL A 87 -1.29 9.49 -10.62
N ARG A 88 -2.06 8.49 -11.08
CA ARG A 88 -3.52 8.61 -11.17
C ARG A 88 -4.19 8.79 -9.81
N ALA A 89 -3.71 8.11 -8.77
CA ALA A 89 -4.24 8.24 -7.42
C ALA A 89 -4.00 9.65 -6.86
N LEU A 90 -2.79 10.20 -7.06
CA LEU A 90 -2.43 11.56 -6.66
C LEU A 90 -3.26 12.62 -7.39
N ASP A 91 -3.40 12.49 -8.72
CA ASP A 91 -4.23 13.38 -9.52
C ASP A 91 -5.70 13.36 -9.07
N ARG A 92 -6.21 12.18 -8.72
CA ARG A 92 -7.58 12.02 -8.21
C ARG A 92 -7.80 12.82 -6.91
N ILE A 93 -6.94 12.67 -5.91
CA ILE A 93 -7.04 13.43 -4.65
C ILE A 93 -6.92 14.94 -4.91
N ARG A 94 -5.89 15.38 -5.63
CA ARG A 94 -5.65 16.81 -5.89
C ARG A 94 -6.79 17.48 -6.66
N ASN A 95 -7.50 16.72 -7.50
CA ASN A 95 -8.66 17.22 -8.22
C ASN A 95 -9.92 17.26 -7.35
N ALA A 96 -10.07 16.34 -6.39
CA ALA A 96 -11.15 16.37 -5.41
C ALA A 96 -11.04 17.60 -4.51
N SER A 97 -9.88 17.86 -3.92
CA SER A 97 -9.68 18.99 -3.00
C SER A 97 -9.85 20.34 -3.70
N ARG A 98 -9.45 20.46 -4.99
CA ARG A 98 -9.66 21.68 -5.80
C ARG A 98 -11.13 21.98 -6.12
N ARG A 99 -12.02 20.97 -6.13
CA ARG A 99 -13.45 21.16 -6.38
C ARG A 99 -14.24 21.53 -5.12
N ALA A 100 -13.66 21.29 -3.94
CA ALA A 100 -14.28 21.59 -2.65
C ALA A 100 -14.01 23.03 -2.17
N SER A 101 -13.11 23.75 -2.85
CA SER A 101 -12.75 25.16 -2.59
C SER A 101 -13.53 26.12 -3.49
#